data_AF-F0XGA5-F1
#
_entry.id   AF-F0XGA5-F1
#
_cell.length_a   1.000
_cell.length_b   1.000
_cell.length_c   1.000
_cell.angle_alpha   90.00
_cell.angle_beta   90.00
_cell.angle_gamma   90.00
#
_symmetry.space_group_name_H-M   'P 1'
#
loop_
_entity.id
_entity.type
_entity.pdbx_description
1 polymer ?
#
loop_
_entity_poly.entity_id
_entity_poly.type
_entity_poly.pdbx_seq_one_letter_code
_entity_poly.pdbx_strand_id
1 'polypeptide(L)'
;MAQAVRQDATIHFGQTVIKVVSRMEDWPIGCVNVTTASGDAFLFDELVFTAPLGWLKQHQASTFQPPLPARLVSAIDSIGYGCLEKVYISFPDAFWKRPDATTGRVVRGFCQWLAPGVYAQPSNPEHWPHEAVDLSTMPASTAHPTLLFYTFGAQSRHITDTLEALRANADKTDTTDTAQNNFLINYFRPYFSRLPHYDAVEPACQPVACLATSWLHDDLAGNGSYSNFQVGLEAGDEDVRTMREGLPDRGLWLAGEHTAPFVALGTATGAHWSGESVGRRIAESYGRQRE
;
A
#
# COMPACT_ATOMS: atom_id res chain seq x y z
N MET A 1 -14.26 -7.46 7.83
CA MET A 1 -14.46 -5.99 7.76
C MET A 1 -14.97 -5.53 6.40
N ALA A 2 -14.24 -5.73 5.30
CA ALA A 2 -14.67 -5.23 3.98
C ALA A 2 -16.04 -5.76 3.50
N GLN A 3 -16.39 -7.01 3.82
CA GLN A 3 -17.65 -7.62 3.36
C GLN A 3 -18.90 -7.03 4.04
N ALA A 4 -18.83 -6.65 5.31
CA ALA A 4 -19.95 -6.05 6.05
C ALA A 4 -20.26 -4.63 5.53
N VAL A 5 -19.22 -3.84 5.20
CA VAL A 5 -19.39 -2.49 4.63
C VAL A 5 -20.08 -2.52 3.26
N ARG A 6 -19.91 -3.60 2.49
CA ARG A 6 -20.47 -3.73 1.13
C ARG A 6 -21.96 -4.08 1.08
N GLN A 7 -22.55 -4.57 2.17
CA GLN A 7 -23.94 -5.05 2.14
C GLN A 7 -24.96 -3.91 2.11
N ASP A 8 -24.64 -2.77 2.75
CA ASP A 8 -25.56 -1.64 2.90
C ASP A 8 -25.12 -0.37 2.15
N ALA A 9 -24.03 -0.45 1.39
CA ALA A 9 -23.47 0.68 0.65
C ALA A 9 -23.71 0.57 -0.86
N THR A 10 -24.12 1.68 -1.48
CA THR A 10 -24.07 1.83 -2.93
C THR A 10 -22.62 2.09 -3.35
N ILE A 11 -22.04 1.21 -4.15
CA ILE A 11 -20.64 1.29 -4.59
C ILE A 11 -20.57 1.41 -6.11
N HIS A 12 -19.93 2.46 -6.60
CA HIS A 12 -19.72 2.71 -8.02
C HIS A 12 -18.26 2.45 -8.39
N PHE A 13 -17.96 1.29 -8.99
CA PHE A 13 -16.63 0.97 -9.51
C PHE A 13 -16.39 1.62 -10.89
N GLY A 14 -15.12 1.80 -11.27
CA GLY A 14 -14.74 2.41 -12.56
C GLY A 14 -15.03 3.90 -12.65
N GLN A 15 -15.29 4.55 -11.51
CA GLN A 15 -15.66 5.96 -11.41
C GLN A 15 -14.55 6.75 -10.73
N THR A 16 -13.55 7.17 -11.50
CA THR A 16 -12.43 7.97 -10.99
C THR A 16 -12.88 9.42 -10.80
N VAL A 17 -12.84 9.93 -9.57
CA VAL A 17 -13.12 11.35 -9.27
C VAL A 17 -11.98 12.21 -9.80
N ILE A 18 -12.32 13.26 -10.56
CA ILE A 18 -11.35 14.20 -11.13
C ILE A 18 -11.56 15.64 -10.65
N LYS A 19 -12.73 15.95 -10.10
CA LYS A 19 -13.06 17.29 -9.63
C LYS A 19 -14.04 17.25 -8.47
N VAL A 20 -13.79 18.07 -7.46
CA VAL A 20 -14.63 18.28 -6.29
C VAL A 20 -14.86 19.77 -6.12
N VAL A 21 -16.13 20.20 -6.21
CA VAL A 21 -16.55 21.56 -5.88
C VAL A 21 -17.19 21.54 -4.49
N SER A 22 -16.47 22.04 -3.49
CA SER A 22 -16.89 22.08 -2.08
C SER A 22 -17.73 23.33 -1.76
N ARG A 23 -18.45 23.31 -0.63
CA ARG A 23 -19.34 24.41 -0.23
C ARG A 23 -18.56 25.70 0.02
N MET A 24 -19.14 26.83 -0.36
CA MET A 24 -18.70 28.18 0.03
C MET A 24 -19.91 29.06 0.38
N GLU A 25 -19.74 30.00 1.30
CA GLU A 25 -20.79 30.91 1.76
C GLU A 25 -21.44 31.71 0.62
N ASP A 26 -20.68 32.03 -0.43
CA ASP A 26 -21.15 32.83 -1.59
C ASP A 26 -21.74 31.98 -2.74
N TRP A 27 -21.74 30.64 -2.62
CA TRP A 27 -22.21 29.76 -3.69
C TRP A 27 -23.69 29.41 -3.48
N PRO A 28 -24.55 29.49 -4.52
CA PRO A 28 -25.99 29.29 -4.38
C PRO A 28 -26.39 27.84 -4.05
N ILE A 29 -25.42 26.94 -3.91
CA ILE A 29 -25.63 25.50 -3.72
C ILE A 29 -24.93 25.08 -2.43
N GLY A 30 -25.72 24.76 -1.41
CA GLY A 30 -25.24 24.26 -0.12
C GLY A 30 -24.78 22.79 -0.13
N CYS A 31 -24.29 22.29 -1.27
CA CYS A 31 -23.86 20.89 -1.43
C CYS A 31 -22.49 20.80 -2.13
N VAL A 32 -21.83 19.66 -1.97
CA VAL A 32 -20.58 19.29 -2.63
C VAL A 32 -20.88 18.60 -3.96
N ASN A 33 -20.28 19.06 -5.05
CA ASN A 33 -20.40 18.46 -6.37
C ASN A 33 -19.13 17.67 -6.73
N VAL A 34 -19.30 16.40 -7.08
CA VAL A 34 -18.23 15.49 -7.46
C VAL A 34 -18.37 15.12 -8.93
N THR A 35 -17.35 15.39 -9.74
CA THR A 35 -17.30 15.02 -11.15
C THR A 35 -16.29 13.90 -11.37
N THR A 36 -16.69 12.88 -12.12
CA THR A 36 -15.85 11.73 -12.47
C THR A 36 -15.27 11.84 -13.88
N ALA A 37 -14.27 11.01 -14.19
CA ALA A 37 -13.61 10.98 -15.50
C ALA A 37 -14.55 10.55 -16.64
N SER A 38 -15.65 9.85 -16.34
CA SER A 38 -16.71 9.51 -17.32
C SER A 38 -17.62 10.70 -17.64
N GLY A 39 -17.51 11.80 -16.90
CA GLY A 39 -18.38 12.98 -17.02
C GLY A 39 -19.62 12.94 -16.13
N ASP A 40 -19.77 11.91 -15.28
CA ASP A 40 -20.87 11.84 -14.32
C ASP A 40 -20.68 12.88 -13.21
N ALA A 41 -21.79 13.44 -12.72
CA ALA A 41 -21.81 14.40 -11.63
C ALA A 41 -22.73 13.95 -10.51
N PHE A 42 -22.24 14.05 -9.27
CA PHE A 42 -22.95 13.65 -8.06
C PHE A 42 -22.99 14.81 -7.07
N LEU A 43 -24.12 14.95 -6.37
CA LEU A 43 -24.33 15.99 -5.37
C LEU A 43 -24.50 15.35 -3.99
N PHE A 44 -23.80 15.88 -2.98
CA PHE A 44 -23.84 15.38 -1.61
C PHE A 44 -23.85 16.54 -0.62
N ASP A 45 -24.47 16.35 0.54
CA ASP A 45 -24.36 17.34 1.62
C ASP A 45 -22.93 17.36 2.19
N GLU A 46 -22.32 16.18 2.32
CA GLU A 46 -20.99 15.95 2.90
C GLU A 46 -20.19 14.99 2.01
N LEU A 47 -18.89 15.24 1.85
CA LEU A 47 -17.95 14.37 1.13
C LEU A 47 -16.85 13.90 2.07
N VAL A 48 -16.73 12.58 2.24
CA VAL A 48 -15.58 11.96 2.89
C VAL A 48 -14.61 11.48 1.81
N PHE A 49 -13.47 12.15 1.68
CA PHE A 49 -12.46 11.86 0.69
C PHE A 49 -11.37 10.96 1.29
N THR A 50 -11.19 9.76 0.71
CA THR A 50 -10.30 8.73 1.27
C THR A 50 -9.19 8.31 0.31
N ALA A 51 -8.85 9.15 -0.66
CA ALA A 51 -7.73 8.87 -1.56
C ALA A 51 -6.42 8.77 -0.77
N PRO A 52 -5.46 7.94 -1.20
CA PRO A 52 -4.17 7.81 -0.52
C PRO A 52 -3.41 9.14 -0.47
N LEU A 53 -2.52 9.29 0.52
CA LEU A 53 -1.74 10.51 0.68
C LEU A 53 -0.89 10.82 -0.56
N GLY A 54 -0.29 9.80 -1.18
CA GLY A 54 0.46 9.95 -2.43
C GLY A 54 -0.39 10.54 -3.56
N TRP A 55 -1.67 10.16 -3.64
CA TRP A 55 -2.61 10.70 -4.63
C TRP A 55 -2.93 12.17 -4.32
N LEU A 56 -3.20 12.49 -3.04
CA LEU A 56 -3.47 13.87 -2.62
C LEU A 56 -2.31 14.81 -2.95
N LYS A 57 -1.06 14.41 -2.67
CA LYS A 57 0.14 15.19 -3.02
C LYS A 57 0.20 15.53 -4.51
N GLN A 58 -0.18 14.60 -5.38
CA GLN A 58 -0.11 14.77 -6.83
C GLN A 58 -1.28 15.56 -7.41
N HIS A 59 -2.47 15.46 -6.80
CA HIS A 59 -3.72 15.88 -7.46
C HIS A 59 -4.56 16.91 -6.69
N GLN A 60 -4.22 17.24 -5.43
CA GLN A 60 -5.07 18.14 -4.62
C GLN A 60 -5.28 19.50 -5.28
N ALA A 61 -4.24 20.05 -5.93
CA ALA A 61 -4.31 21.38 -6.55
C ALA A 61 -5.25 21.43 -7.76
N SER A 62 -5.38 20.35 -8.52
CA SER A 62 -6.25 20.27 -9.70
C SER A 62 -7.65 19.75 -9.37
N THR A 63 -7.80 18.97 -8.30
CA THR A 63 -9.05 18.29 -7.95
C THR A 63 -10.03 19.21 -7.22
N PHE A 64 -9.55 20.00 -6.24
CA PHE A 64 -10.43 20.72 -5.32
C PHE A 64 -10.70 22.17 -5.77
N GLN A 65 -11.98 22.54 -5.77
CA GLN A 65 -12.45 23.90 -6.01
C GLN A 65 -13.44 24.32 -4.90
N PRO A 66 -13.28 25.50 -4.27
CA PRO A 66 -12.06 26.31 -4.24
C PRO A 66 -10.81 25.50 -3.82
N PRO A 67 -9.59 26.00 -4.12
CA PRO A 67 -8.36 25.37 -3.64
C PRO A 67 -8.38 25.12 -2.13
N LEU A 68 -7.69 24.06 -1.71
CA LEU A 68 -7.50 23.75 -0.29
C LEU A 68 -6.74 24.90 0.41
N PRO A 69 -7.06 25.22 1.67
CA PRO A 69 -6.31 26.22 2.42
C PRO A 69 -4.82 25.88 2.53
N ALA A 70 -3.96 26.89 2.55
CA ALA A 70 -2.50 26.74 2.54
C ALA A 70 -1.99 25.81 3.66
N ARG A 71 -2.59 25.87 4.86
CA ARG A 71 -2.22 25.00 5.99
C ARG A 71 -2.48 23.52 5.71
N LEU A 72 -3.58 23.18 5.01
CA LEU A 72 -3.93 21.81 4.65
C LEU A 72 -3.07 21.31 3.49
N VAL A 73 -2.79 22.17 2.50
CA VAL A 73 -1.82 21.86 1.43
C VAL A 73 -0.45 21.53 2.03
N SER A 74 0.06 22.40 2.90
CA SER A 74 1.34 22.16 3.58
C SER A 74 1.32 20.86 4.39
N ALA A 75 0.22 20.53 5.07
CA ALA A 75 0.12 19.26 5.80
C ALA A 75 0.25 18.04 4.87
N ILE A 76 -0.46 18.07 3.74
CA ILE A 76 -0.43 17.02 2.73
C ILE A 76 0.98 16.86 2.17
N ASP A 77 1.67 17.97 1.88
CA ASP A 77 2.99 17.97 1.27
C ASP A 77 4.11 17.60 2.25
N SER A 78 3.97 17.94 3.53
CA SER A 78 4.97 17.67 4.57
C SER A 78 5.08 16.20 4.97
N ILE A 79 3.99 15.45 5.04
CA ILE A 79 4.05 14.04 5.50
C ILE A 79 4.63 13.13 4.41
N GLY A 80 5.61 12.30 4.73
CA GLY A 80 6.25 11.40 3.79
C GLY A 80 5.32 10.28 3.29
N TYR A 81 5.64 9.70 2.13
CA TYR A 81 4.90 8.57 1.57
C TYR A 81 5.88 7.46 1.20
N GLY A 82 5.70 6.29 1.79
CA GLY A 82 6.63 5.18 1.70
C GLY A 82 6.54 4.44 0.37
N CYS A 83 7.58 3.70 0.04
CA CYS A 83 7.65 2.82 -1.12
C CYS A 83 8.00 1.40 -0.68
N LEU A 84 7.12 0.78 0.11
CA LEU A 84 7.22 -0.62 0.48
C LEU A 84 6.56 -1.49 -0.60
N GLU A 85 7.28 -2.50 -1.08
CA GLU A 85 6.76 -3.50 -2.02
C GLU A 85 6.96 -4.91 -1.44
N LYS A 86 6.29 -5.89 -2.05
CA LYS A 86 6.27 -7.28 -1.63
C LYS A 86 6.56 -8.19 -2.81
N VAL A 87 7.37 -9.22 -2.58
CA VAL A 87 7.60 -10.31 -3.53
C VAL A 87 7.30 -11.64 -2.86
N TYR A 88 6.35 -12.38 -3.41
CA TYR A 88 5.98 -13.72 -2.98
C TYR A 88 6.68 -14.73 -3.90
N ILE A 89 7.35 -15.71 -3.31
CA ILE A 89 7.97 -16.81 -4.05
C ILE A 89 7.46 -18.13 -3.45
N SER A 90 6.70 -18.87 -4.25
CA SER A 90 6.07 -20.13 -3.84
C SER A 90 6.83 -21.34 -4.33
N PHE A 91 6.83 -22.39 -3.53
CA PHE A 91 7.53 -23.66 -3.75
C PHE A 91 6.54 -24.83 -3.68
N PRO A 92 6.88 -26.03 -4.17
CA PRO A 92 6.05 -27.21 -3.97
C PRO A 92 5.95 -27.63 -2.50
N ASP A 93 7.03 -27.46 -1.74
CA ASP A 93 7.15 -27.82 -0.33
C ASP A 93 7.92 -26.73 0.43
N ALA A 94 7.61 -26.54 1.71
CA ALA A 94 8.33 -25.62 2.59
C ALA A 94 9.61 -26.31 3.10
N PHE A 95 10.57 -26.57 2.19
CA PHE A 95 11.77 -27.36 2.47
C PHE A 95 12.58 -26.84 3.67
N TRP A 96 12.53 -25.53 3.93
CA TRP A 96 13.18 -24.87 5.07
C TRP A 96 12.57 -25.23 6.43
N LYS A 97 11.40 -25.87 6.47
CA LYS A 97 10.75 -26.33 7.70
C LYS A 97 11.14 -27.74 8.14
N ARG A 98 11.97 -28.44 7.37
CA ARG A 98 12.48 -29.74 7.79
C ARG A 98 13.32 -29.54 9.07
N PRO A 99 13.17 -30.40 10.09
CA PRO A 99 13.99 -30.28 11.30
C PRO A 99 15.46 -30.52 10.96
N ASP A 100 16.33 -29.66 11.48
CA ASP A 100 17.76 -29.89 11.46
C ASP A 100 18.09 -31.24 12.12
N ALA A 101 18.86 -32.08 11.44
CA ALA A 101 19.08 -33.46 11.86
C ALA A 101 19.80 -33.58 13.22
N THR A 102 20.56 -32.55 13.63
CA THR A 102 21.33 -32.57 14.88
C THR A 102 20.60 -31.87 16.02
N THR A 103 19.98 -30.73 15.74
CA THR A 103 19.41 -29.83 16.75
C THR A 103 17.89 -29.89 16.82
N GLY A 104 17.22 -30.51 15.84
CA GLY A 104 15.77 -30.53 15.70
C GLY A 104 15.13 -29.16 15.42
N ARG A 105 15.95 -28.12 15.20
CA ARG A 105 15.47 -26.76 14.95
C ARG A 105 14.77 -26.66 13.60
N VAL A 106 13.73 -25.84 13.55
CA VAL A 106 12.91 -25.59 12.36
C VAL A 106 12.83 -24.08 12.17
N VAL A 107 12.98 -23.61 10.93
CA VAL A 107 12.80 -22.18 10.60
C VAL A 107 11.33 -21.79 10.87
N ARG A 108 11.11 -20.70 11.61
CA ARG A 108 9.78 -20.17 11.94
C ARG A 108 9.80 -18.65 11.94
N GLY A 109 8.69 -18.04 11.50
CA GLY A 109 8.54 -16.59 11.51
C GLY A 109 9.18 -15.94 10.30
N PHE A 110 10.36 -15.34 10.48
CA PHE A 110 11.04 -14.58 9.44
C PHE A 110 12.53 -14.90 9.37
N CYS A 111 13.15 -14.61 8.22
CA CYS A 111 14.58 -14.73 7.97
C CYS A 111 15.13 -13.39 7.48
N GLN A 112 16.31 -13.02 7.94
CA GLN A 112 17.00 -11.78 7.53
C GLN A 112 18.38 -12.09 6.95
N TRP A 113 18.72 -11.36 5.89
CA TRP A 113 19.94 -11.44 5.12
C TRP A 113 20.61 -10.07 5.10
N LEU A 114 21.57 -9.87 6.00
CA LEU A 114 22.13 -8.53 6.30
C LEU A 114 23.36 -8.15 5.47
N ALA A 115 24.09 -9.13 4.92
CA ALA A 115 25.36 -8.91 4.21
C ALA A 115 25.36 -9.48 2.77
N PRO A 116 24.43 -9.05 1.91
CA PRO A 116 24.25 -9.60 0.57
C PRO A 116 25.47 -9.44 -0.35
N GLY A 117 26.37 -8.48 -0.10
CA GLY A 117 27.55 -8.26 -0.94
C GLY A 117 28.50 -9.47 -1.06
N VAL A 118 28.44 -10.40 -0.10
CA VAL A 118 29.26 -11.63 -0.13
C VAL A 118 28.68 -12.69 -1.06
N TYR A 119 27.39 -12.60 -1.41
CA TYR A 119 26.71 -13.74 -2.02
C TYR A 119 25.58 -13.47 -3.01
N ALA A 120 25.07 -12.25 -3.07
CA ALA A 120 24.01 -11.85 -3.97
C ALA A 120 24.54 -10.99 -5.13
N GLN A 121 25.83 -11.10 -5.43
CA GLN A 121 26.43 -10.49 -6.61
C GLN A 121 26.30 -11.43 -7.82
N PRO A 122 25.99 -10.93 -9.02
CA PRO A 122 25.82 -9.52 -9.38
C PRO A 122 24.38 -8.99 -9.24
N SER A 123 23.42 -9.78 -8.74
CA SER A 123 21.99 -9.42 -8.77
C SER A 123 21.59 -8.29 -7.82
N ASN A 124 22.37 -8.02 -6.77
CA ASN A 124 22.13 -6.94 -5.81
C ASN A 124 23.42 -6.08 -5.61
N PRO A 125 23.78 -5.24 -6.59
CA PRO A 125 25.01 -4.45 -6.56
C PRO A 125 25.06 -3.45 -5.39
N GLU A 126 23.92 -2.92 -4.98
CA GLU A 126 23.78 -1.92 -3.91
C GLU A 126 23.76 -2.53 -2.50
N HIS A 127 23.91 -3.85 -2.39
CA HIS A 127 23.95 -4.58 -1.13
C HIS A 127 22.71 -4.38 -0.23
N TRP A 128 21.52 -4.19 -0.81
CA TRP A 128 20.30 -4.02 -0.02
C TRP A 128 19.97 -5.27 0.83
N PRO A 129 19.79 -5.14 2.15
CA PRO A 129 19.45 -6.27 2.99
C PRO A 129 18.05 -6.78 2.65
N HIS A 130 17.79 -8.06 2.94
CA HIS A 130 16.48 -8.66 2.74
C HIS A 130 15.92 -9.28 3.99
N GLU A 131 14.59 -9.25 4.06
CA GLU A 131 13.81 -10.02 5.01
C GLU A 131 12.73 -10.80 4.26
N ALA A 132 12.49 -12.04 4.67
CA ALA A 132 11.35 -12.82 4.22
C ALA A 132 10.55 -13.38 5.40
N VAL A 133 9.22 -13.32 5.30
CA VAL A 133 8.28 -13.97 6.20
C VAL A 133 7.87 -15.32 5.63
N ASP A 134 7.88 -16.35 6.46
CA ASP A 134 7.46 -17.71 6.11
C ASP A 134 5.94 -17.90 6.25
N LEU A 135 5.23 -17.90 5.12
CA LEU A 135 3.77 -18.06 5.11
C LEU A 135 3.32 -19.50 5.37
N SER A 136 4.23 -20.47 5.40
CA SER A 136 3.91 -21.85 5.77
C SER A 136 3.79 -22.05 7.28
N THR A 137 4.07 -21.00 8.08
CA THR A 137 3.86 -20.99 9.54
C THR A 137 2.50 -20.45 9.96
N MET A 138 1.69 -19.99 9.02
CA MET A 138 0.30 -19.53 9.24
C MET A 138 -0.60 -20.69 9.72
N PRO A 139 -1.82 -20.41 10.23
CA PRO A 139 -2.79 -21.45 10.54
C PRO A 139 -3.05 -22.38 9.35
N ALA A 140 -3.32 -23.66 9.62
CA ALA A 140 -3.38 -24.72 8.60
C ALA A 140 -4.32 -24.42 7.41
N SER A 141 -5.41 -23.69 7.64
CA SER A 141 -6.36 -23.28 6.60
C SER A 141 -5.79 -22.29 5.58
N THR A 142 -4.67 -21.65 5.90
CA THR A 142 -4.03 -20.57 5.12
C THR A 142 -2.52 -20.76 4.98
N ALA A 143 -1.94 -21.83 5.54
CA ALA A 143 -0.53 -22.11 5.38
C ALA A 143 -0.24 -22.60 3.98
N HIS A 144 0.79 -22.02 3.36
CA HIS A 144 1.28 -22.44 2.06
C HIS A 144 2.80 -22.21 1.95
N PRO A 145 3.52 -23.03 1.17
CA PRO A 145 4.98 -22.99 1.02
C PRO A 145 5.47 -21.77 0.24
N THR A 146 5.38 -20.58 0.86
CA THR A 146 5.73 -19.31 0.22
C THR A 146 6.56 -18.44 1.14
N LEU A 147 7.62 -17.86 0.59
CA LEU A 147 8.41 -16.80 1.21
C LEU A 147 7.89 -15.45 0.73
N LEU A 148 7.55 -14.58 1.68
CA LEU A 148 7.14 -13.20 1.42
C LEU A 148 8.29 -12.25 1.73
N PHE A 149 8.95 -11.75 0.70
CA PHE A 149 9.99 -10.74 0.82
C PHE A 149 9.39 -9.34 0.90
N TYR A 150 9.92 -8.54 1.83
CA TYR A 150 9.65 -7.11 1.91
C TYR A 150 10.81 -6.35 1.27
N THR A 151 10.50 -5.41 0.39
CA THR A 151 11.48 -4.50 -0.22
C THR A 151 11.04 -3.07 0.05
N PHE A 152 11.99 -2.15 0.12
CA PHE A 152 11.70 -0.75 0.39
C PHE A 152 12.66 0.20 -0.33
N GLY A 153 12.25 1.45 -0.50
CA GLY A 153 13.17 2.51 -0.93
C GLY A 153 13.62 2.34 -2.38
N ALA A 154 14.92 2.54 -2.61
CA ALA A 154 15.53 2.41 -3.93
C ALA A 154 15.43 0.99 -4.50
N GLN A 155 15.43 -0.03 -3.62
CA GLN A 155 15.28 -1.41 -4.02
C GLN A 155 13.91 -1.69 -4.63
N SER A 156 12.83 -1.21 -3.98
CA SER A 156 11.47 -1.37 -4.49
C SER A 156 11.34 -0.75 -5.88
N ARG A 157 11.83 0.49 -6.07
CA ARG A 157 11.86 1.13 -7.38
C ARG A 157 12.61 0.31 -8.42
N HIS A 158 13.83 -0.13 -8.09
CA HIS A 158 14.61 -0.96 -9.02
C HIS A 158 13.84 -2.22 -9.47
N ILE A 159 13.21 -2.92 -8.53
CA ILE A 159 12.46 -4.14 -8.82
C ILE A 159 11.19 -3.81 -9.64
N THR A 160 10.38 -2.83 -9.22
CA THR A 160 9.13 -2.49 -9.91
C THR A 160 9.38 -1.93 -11.31
N ASP A 161 10.36 -1.03 -11.47
CA ASP A 161 10.73 -0.45 -12.77
C ASP A 161 11.23 -1.54 -13.72
N THR A 162 12.02 -2.50 -13.22
CA THR A 162 12.50 -3.62 -14.02
C THR A 162 11.34 -4.53 -14.45
N LEU A 163 10.42 -4.84 -13.53
CA LEU A 163 9.25 -5.67 -13.83
C LEU A 163 8.33 -5.01 -14.87
N GLU A 164 8.11 -3.69 -14.76
CA GLU A 164 7.30 -2.94 -15.71
C GLU A 164 7.97 -2.87 -17.09
N ALA A 165 9.28 -2.65 -17.13
CA ALA A 165 10.04 -2.70 -18.38
C ALA A 165 10.00 -4.10 -19.04
N LEU A 166 10.09 -5.17 -18.25
CA LEU A 166 9.96 -6.54 -18.75
C LEU A 166 8.55 -6.80 -19.29
N ARG A 167 7.50 -6.33 -18.59
CA ARG A 167 6.11 -6.44 -19.03
C ARG A 167 5.87 -5.69 -20.34
N ALA A 168 6.39 -4.48 -20.47
CA ALA A 168 6.25 -3.67 -21.68
C ALA A 168 6.89 -4.32 -22.92
N ASN A 169 7.95 -5.11 -22.71
CA ASN A 169 8.67 -5.82 -23.76
C ASN A 169 8.26 -7.29 -23.93
N ALA A 170 7.33 -7.78 -23.13
CA ALA A 170 6.90 -9.18 -23.17
C ALA A 170 6.18 -9.50 -24.49
N ASP A 171 6.34 -10.72 -24.97
CA ASP A 171 5.49 -11.25 -26.03
C ASP A 171 4.04 -11.27 -25.52
N LYS A 172 3.13 -10.60 -26.22
CA LYS A 172 1.71 -10.51 -25.83
C LYS A 172 1.00 -11.87 -25.81
N THR A 173 1.62 -12.90 -26.39
CA THR A 173 1.13 -14.29 -26.33
C THR A 173 1.66 -15.05 -25.11
N ASP A 174 2.70 -14.56 -24.43
CA ASP A 174 3.17 -15.08 -23.16
C ASP A 174 2.22 -14.63 -22.04
N THR A 175 1.39 -15.56 -21.58
CA THR A 175 0.44 -15.35 -20.47
C THR A 175 1.01 -15.79 -19.12
N THR A 176 2.28 -16.23 -19.09
CA THR A 176 2.90 -16.87 -17.92
C THR A 176 3.84 -15.94 -17.15
N ASP A 177 4.00 -14.68 -17.60
CA ASP A 177 4.94 -13.71 -17.05
C ASP A 177 6.37 -14.30 -16.92
N THR A 178 6.81 -15.08 -17.91
CA THR A 178 8.06 -15.86 -17.81
C THR A 178 9.27 -14.96 -17.56
N ALA A 179 9.35 -13.82 -18.25
CA ALA A 179 10.48 -12.89 -18.09
C ALA A 179 10.55 -12.29 -16.68
N GLN A 180 9.40 -11.85 -16.14
CA GLN A 180 9.28 -11.29 -14.79
C GLN A 180 9.59 -12.36 -13.74
N ASN A 181 9.03 -13.57 -13.89
CA ASN A 181 9.30 -14.69 -13.00
C ASN A 181 10.79 -15.06 -12.98
N ASN A 182 11.43 -15.13 -14.15
CA ASN A 182 12.87 -15.38 -14.24
C ASN A 182 13.69 -14.30 -13.55
N PHE A 183 13.35 -13.02 -13.73
CA PHE A 183 14.01 -11.92 -13.04
C PHE A 183 13.90 -12.07 -11.52
N LEU A 184 12.68 -12.25 -10.99
CA LEU A 184 12.44 -12.40 -9.55
C LEU A 184 13.17 -13.62 -8.98
N ILE A 185 13.06 -14.78 -9.63
CA ILE A 185 13.73 -16.00 -9.20
C ILE A 185 15.23 -15.78 -9.15
N ASN A 186 15.82 -15.20 -10.21
CA ASN A 186 17.27 -14.96 -10.24
C ASN A 186 17.72 -13.92 -9.22
N TYR A 187 16.94 -12.86 -9.03
CA TYR A 187 17.21 -11.82 -8.04
C TYR A 187 17.21 -12.40 -6.62
N PHE A 188 16.22 -13.24 -6.29
CA PHE A 188 16.01 -13.75 -4.94
C PHE A 188 16.66 -15.10 -4.64
N ARG A 189 17.13 -15.85 -5.65
CA ARG A 189 17.82 -17.14 -5.47
C ARG A 189 18.99 -17.11 -4.50
N PRO A 190 19.86 -16.09 -4.49
CA PRO A 190 20.94 -15.98 -3.52
C PRO A 190 20.47 -15.99 -2.05
N TYR A 191 19.21 -15.63 -1.78
CA TYR A 191 18.67 -15.60 -0.42
C TYR A 191 18.04 -16.93 -0.05
N PHE A 192 17.03 -17.38 -0.81
CA PHE A 192 16.33 -18.63 -0.47
C PHE A 192 17.23 -19.87 -0.59
N SER A 193 18.28 -19.83 -1.42
CA SER A 193 19.28 -20.91 -1.50
C SER A 193 20.12 -21.10 -0.24
N ARG A 194 20.09 -20.13 0.69
CA ARG A 194 20.78 -20.21 1.98
C ARG A 194 19.90 -20.78 3.09
N LEU A 195 18.62 -21.01 2.82
CA LEU A 195 17.76 -21.63 3.79
C LEU A 195 18.19 -23.09 4.02
N PRO A 196 17.99 -23.62 5.24
CA PRO A 196 18.27 -25.02 5.52
C PRO A 196 17.59 -25.94 4.51
N HIS A 197 18.27 -27.02 4.15
CA HIS A 197 17.78 -28.07 3.23
C HIS A 197 17.52 -27.63 1.79
N TYR A 198 17.95 -26.44 1.37
CA TYR A 198 17.93 -26.10 -0.04
C TYR A 198 18.87 -27.02 -0.84
N ASP A 199 18.35 -27.54 -1.94
CA ASP A 199 19.12 -28.30 -2.94
C ASP A 199 18.75 -27.78 -4.34
N ALA A 200 19.76 -27.42 -5.13
CA ALA A 200 19.56 -26.82 -6.44
C ALA A 200 18.97 -27.79 -7.48
N VAL A 201 19.09 -29.10 -7.28
CA VAL A 201 18.51 -30.12 -8.19
C VAL A 201 17.19 -30.69 -7.70
N GLU A 202 16.86 -30.48 -6.43
CA GLU A 202 15.61 -30.96 -5.84
C GLU A 202 14.42 -30.15 -6.36
N PRO A 203 13.42 -30.80 -7.01
CA PRO A 203 12.23 -30.10 -7.51
C PRO A 203 11.46 -29.37 -6.41
N ALA A 204 11.43 -29.90 -5.19
CA ALA A 204 10.78 -29.26 -4.05
C ALA A 204 11.41 -27.91 -3.64
N CYS A 205 12.66 -27.66 -4.04
CA CYS A 205 13.38 -26.41 -3.76
C CYS A 205 13.28 -25.39 -4.92
N GLN A 206 12.63 -25.74 -6.03
CA GLN A 206 12.48 -24.83 -7.16
C GLN A 206 11.21 -23.98 -7.02
N PRO A 207 11.29 -22.66 -7.25
CA PRO A 207 10.10 -21.82 -7.29
C PRO A 207 9.13 -22.26 -8.38
N VAL A 208 7.84 -22.29 -8.05
CA VAL A 208 6.74 -22.61 -8.99
C VAL A 208 5.90 -21.42 -9.39
N ALA A 209 5.92 -20.34 -8.59
CA ALA A 209 5.20 -19.11 -8.88
C ALA A 209 5.84 -17.93 -8.15
N CYS A 210 5.85 -16.78 -8.82
CA CYS A 210 6.19 -15.51 -8.20
C CYS A 210 5.02 -14.53 -8.34
N LEU A 211 4.87 -13.63 -7.36
CA LEU A 211 3.99 -12.48 -7.43
C LEU A 211 4.72 -11.30 -6.82
N ALA A 212 4.78 -10.17 -7.52
CA ALA A 212 5.32 -8.94 -6.98
C ALA A 212 4.24 -7.86 -6.99
N THR A 213 4.17 -7.07 -5.92
CA THR A 213 3.35 -5.86 -5.91
C THR A 213 4.01 -4.76 -6.75
N SER A 214 3.19 -3.81 -7.19
CA SER A 214 3.60 -2.71 -8.07
C SER A 214 2.91 -1.42 -7.67
N TRP A 215 2.80 -1.16 -6.35
CA TRP A 215 2.15 0.03 -5.81
C TRP A 215 2.79 1.33 -6.29
N LEU A 216 4.10 1.30 -6.57
CA LEU A 216 4.85 2.40 -7.19
C LEU A 216 4.38 2.77 -8.60
N HIS A 217 3.73 1.86 -9.33
CA HIS A 217 3.15 2.12 -10.65
C HIS A 217 1.62 2.14 -10.63
N ASP A 218 1.01 2.17 -9.44
CA ASP A 218 -0.43 2.34 -9.28
C ASP A 218 -0.75 3.80 -8.96
N ASP A 219 -1.27 4.50 -9.96
CA ASP A 219 -1.65 5.91 -9.85
C ASP A 219 -2.76 6.12 -8.81
N LEU A 220 -3.67 5.16 -8.63
CA LEU A 220 -4.73 5.25 -7.61
C LEU A 220 -4.21 4.99 -6.20
N ALA A 221 -3.10 4.25 -6.06
CA ALA A 221 -2.36 4.13 -4.81
C ALA A 221 -1.51 5.39 -4.51
N GLY A 222 -1.38 6.31 -5.48
CA GLY A 222 -0.51 7.47 -5.37
C GLY A 222 0.98 7.12 -5.48
N ASN A 223 1.30 6.04 -6.20
CA ASN A 223 2.65 5.58 -6.51
C ASN A 223 3.50 5.34 -5.24
N GLY A 224 2.92 4.62 -4.28
CA GLY A 224 3.55 4.33 -3.00
C GLY A 224 2.66 3.47 -2.10
N SER A 225 3.01 3.41 -0.81
CA SER A 225 2.47 2.41 0.12
C SER A 225 1.66 3.03 1.26
N TYR A 226 2.30 3.75 2.18
CA TYR A 226 1.64 4.37 3.33
C TYR A 226 2.43 5.58 3.86
N SER A 227 1.78 6.44 4.62
CA SER A 227 2.39 7.63 5.21
C SER A 227 3.54 7.30 6.18
N ASN A 228 4.56 8.15 6.22
CA ASN A 228 5.67 8.04 7.15
C ASN A 228 6.18 9.42 7.59
N PHE A 229 7.07 9.42 8.57
CA PHE A 229 7.72 10.63 9.08
C PHE A 229 9.19 10.63 8.66
N GLN A 230 9.51 11.49 7.70
CA GLN A 230 10.88 11.67 7.21
C GLN A 230 11.75 12.43 8.21
N VAL A 231 13.07 12.24 8.08
CA VAL A 231 14.07 13.02 8.82
C VAL A 231 13.87 14.51 8.53
N GLY A 232 13.86 15.33 9.59
CA GLY A 232 13.70 16.78 9.49
C GLY A 232 12.25 17.26 9.47
N LEU A 233 11.25 16.39 9.65
CA LEU A 233 9.88 16.83 9.86
C LEU A 233 9.73 17.57 11.20
N GLU A 234 9.21 18.79 11.15
CA GLU A 234 9.08 19.66 12.33
C GLU A 234 7.67 19.59 12.96
N ALA A 235 6.62 19.78 12.17
CA ALA A 235 5.23 19.93 12.64
C ALA A 235 4.33 18.73 12.28
N GLY A 236 4.91 17.53 12.23
CA GLY A 236 4.23 16.33 11.72
C GLY A 236 2.95 15.96 12.47
N ASP A 237 2.89 16.28 13.77
CA ASP A 237 1.70 16.03 14.55
C ASP A 237 0.56 17.01 14.23
N GLU A 238 0.88 18.30 14.06
CA GLU A 238 -0.06 19.30 13.60
C GLU A 238 -0.54 19.04 12.16
N ASP A 239 0.35 18.54 11.30
CA ASP A 239 0.03 18.19 9.91
C ASP A 239 -1.01 17.08 9.84
N VAL A 240 -0.79 15.99 10.59
CA VAL A 240 -1.76 14.90 10.70
C VAL A 240 -3.10 15.39 11.30
N ARG A 241 -3.07 16.25 12.31
CA ARG A 241 -4.30 16.82 12.91
C ARG A 241 -5.05 17.69 11.91
N THR A 242 -4.35 18.50 11.14
CA THR A 242 -4.92 19.36 10.09
C THR A 242 -5.62 18.52 9.02
N MET A 243 -4.97 17.47 8.52
CA MET A 243 -5.60 16.56 7.56
C MET A 243 -6.80 15.84 8.18
N ARG A 244 -6.69 15.37 9.42
CA ARG A 244 -7.78 14.70 10.14
C ARG A 244 -8.99 15.60 10.36
N GLU A 245 -8.78 16.89 10.63
CA GLU A 245 -9.86 17.84 10.85
C GLU A 245 -10.70 18.00 9.58
N GLY A 246 -10.04 18.15 8.42
CA GLY A 246 -10.69 18.40 7.14
C GLY A 246 -11.18 19.85 7.04
N LEU A 247 -12.25 20.07 6.28
CA LEU A 247 -12.93 21.36 6.09
C LEU A 247 -14.45 21.18 6.27
N PRO A 248 -14.93 20.99 7.52
CA PRO A 248 -16.36 20.78 7.82
C PRO A 248 -17.26 21.88 7.24
N ASP A 249 -16.83 23.14 7.33
CA ASP A 249 -17.57 24.29 6.80
C ASP A 249 -17.74 24.22 5.27
N ARG A 250 -16.86 23.49 4.58
CA ARG A 250 -16.94 23.23 3.13
C ARG A 250 -17.62 21.90 2.79
N GLY A 251 -18.05 21.16 3.80
CA GLY A 251 -18.57 19.79 3.67
C GLY A 251 -17.56 18.78 3.15
N LEU A 252 -16.27 19.06 3.33
CA LEU A 252 -15.19 18.21 2.84
C LEU A 252 -14.41 17.64 4.02
N TRP A 253 -14.38 16.33 4.14
CA TRP A 253 -13.69 15.60 5.20
C TRP A 253 -12.63 14.71 4.59
N LEU A 254 -11.51 14.51 5.28
CA LEU A 254 -10.51 13.51 4.88
C LEU A 254 -10.54 12.33 5.85
N ALA A 255 -10.40 11.13 5.31
CA ALA A 255 -10.16 9.92 6.08
C ALA A 255 -9.12 9.05 5.38
N GLY A 256 -8.50 8.14 6.12
CA GLY A 256 -7.44 7.26 5.63
C GLY A 256 -6.34 7.12 6.67
N GLU A 257 -5.39 6.21 6.42
CA GLU A 257 -4.30 5.94 7.35
C GLU A 257 -3.50 7.20 7.72
N HIS A 258 -3.35 8.15 6.79
CA HIS A 258 -2.64 9.43 6.97
C HIS A 258 -3.40 10.45 7.84
N THR A 259 -4.65 10.16 8.20
CA THR A 259 -5.49 10.96 9.10
C THR A 259 -5.77 10.24 10.43
N ALA A 260 -5.30 9.00 10.58
CA ALA A 260 -5.56 8.17 11.74
C ALA A 260 -4.95 8.75 13.04
N PRO A 261 -5.43 8.33 14.22
CA PRO A 261 -4.72 8.58 15.48
C PRO A 261 -3.26 8.13 15.39
N PHE A 262 -2.34 8.84 16.07
CA PHE A 262 -0.89 8.57 15.97
C PHE A 262 -0.50 7.13 16.23
N VAL A 263 -1.19 6.46 17.16
CA VAL A 263 -0.96 5.04 17.50
C VAL A 263 -1.26 4.06 16.36
N ALA A 264 -1.95 4.50 15.30
CA ALA A 264 -2.40 3.64 14.20
C ALA A 264 -2.13 4.22 12.81
N LEU A 265 -1.31 5.28 12.69
CA LEU A 265 -0.86 5.81 11.38
C LEU A 265 -0.16 4.71 10.55
N GLY A 266 -0.33 4.73 9.24
CA GLY A 266 0.24 3.72 8.34
C GLY A 266 -0.47 2.37 8.34
N THR A 267 -1.56 2.21 9.11
CA THR A 267 -2.22 0.89 9.27
C THR A 267 -3.65 0.86 8.71
N ALA A 268 -4.09 -0.34 8.31
CA ALA A 268 -5.48 -0.58 7.93
C ALA A 268 -6.46 -0.31 9.09
N THR A 269 -6.05 -0.62 10.33
CA THR A 269 -6.81 -0.30 11.54
C THR A 269 -7.01 1.21 11.70
N GLY A 270 -5.94 1.99 11.49
CA GLY A 270 -6.00 3.45 11.53
C GLY A 270 -6.89 4.03 10.45
N ALA A 271 -6.79 3.51 9.22
CA ALA A 271 -7.69 3.89 8.13
C ALA A 271 -9.16 3.65 8.50
N HIS A 272 -9.47 2.48 9.07
CA HIS A 272 -10.82 2.17 9.53
C HIS A 272 -11.30 3.13 10.63
N TRP A 273 -10.48 3.34 11.68
CA TRP A 273 -10.82 4.26 12.78
C TRP A 273 -10.98 5.70 12.33
N SER A 274 -10.22 6.15 11.34
CA SER A 274 -10.37 7.49 10.77
C SER A 274 -11.72 7.66 10.08
N GLY A 275 -12.17 6.64 9.32
CA GLY A 275 -13.49 6.64 8.68
C GLY A 275 -14.64 6.65 9.70
N GLU A 276 -14.55 5.81 10.73
CA GLU A 276 -15.53 5.82 11.83
C GLU A 276 -15.58 7.17 12.56
N SER A 277 -14.42 7.79 12.79
CA SER A 277 -14.30 9.09 13.44
C SER A 277 -14.97 10.19 12.61
N VAL A 278 -14.71 10.23 11.29
CA VAL A 278 -15.36 11.19 10.39
C VAL A 278 -16.87 10.97 10.32
N GLY A 279 -17.32 9.72 10.17
CA GLY A 279 -18.75 9.39 10.15
C GLY A 279 -19.47 9.83 11.43
N ARG A 280 -18.82 9.70 12.59
CA ARG A 280 -19.35 10.20 13.87
C ARG A 280 -19.46 11.73 13.88
N ARG A 281 -18.41 12.45 13.49
CA ARG A 281 -18.43 13.93 13.47
C ARG A 281 -19.50 14.48 12.54
N ILE A 282 -19.72 13.83 11.40
CA ILE A 282 -20.83 14.15 10.49
C ILE A 282 -22.18 13.88 11.18
N ALA A 283 -22.38 12.72 11.82
CA ALA A 283 -23.64 12.45 12.52
C ALA A 283 -23.93 13.49 13.62
N GLU A 284 -22.90 13.86 14.40
CA GLU A 284 -22.97 14.86 15.46
C GLU A 284 -23.31 16.26 14.92
N SER A 285 -22.77 16.67 13.76
CA SER A 285 -23.10 17.96 13.15
C SER A 285 -24.57 18.07 12.71
N TYR A 286 -25.23 16.94 12.48
CA TYR A 286 -26.66 16.83 12.21
C TYR A 286 -27.51 16.49 13.45
N GLY A 287 -26.94 16.62 14.65
CA GLY A 287 -27.66 16.41 15.92
C GLY A 287 -28.01 14.95 16.21
N ARG A 288 -27.37 13.99 15.54
CA ARG A 288 -27.56 12.56 15.83
C ARG A 288 -26.55 12.13 16.89
N GLN A 289 -27.03 11.58 18.01
CA GLN A 289 -26.19 10.93 19.01
C GLN A 289 -26.20 9.41 18.82
N ARG A 290 -25.16 8.72 19.29
CA ARG A 290 -25.14 7.25 19.34
C ARG A 290 -26.26 6.75 20.26
N GLU A 291 -27.01 5.75 19.79
CA GLU A 291 -27.58 4.74 20.69
C GLU A 291 -26.46 3.88 21.30
#